data_AF-A0A3D9C8T3-F1
#
_entry.id   AF-A0A3D9C8T3-F1
#
_cell.length_a   1.000
_cell.length_b   1.000
_cell.length_c   1.000
_cell.angle_alpha   90.00
_cell.angle_beta   90.00
_cell.angle_gamma   90.00
#
_symmetry.space_group_name_H-M   'P 1'
#
loop_
_entity.id
_entity.type
_entity.pdbx_description
1 polymer ?
#
loop_
_entity_poly.entity_id
_entity_poly.type
_entity_poly.pdbx_seq_one_letter_code
_entity_poly.pdbx_strand_id
1 'polypeptide(L)'
;MMKNNPFLTVFLLFGIQVLLIKYLDYLDLEMGQGLYLAFVCFCIPTISIILNWFTGESRYKKSFRYFTFFMVIASLLAFVALSYL
;
A
#
# COMPACT_ATOMS: atom_id res chain seq x y z
N MET A 1 -22.30 12.70 -0.83
CA MET A 1 -22.44 11.29 -0.40
C MET A 1 -21.24 10.50 -0.94
N MET A 2 -20.09 10.52 -0.25
CA MET A 2 -18.91 9.72 -0.64
C MET A 2 -19.19 8.25 -0.32
N LYS A 3 -19.85 7.59 -1.27
CA LYS A 3 -20.25 6.19 -1.17
C LYS A 3 -19.03 5.31 -1.39
N ASN A 4 -18.51 4.72 -0.30
CA ASN A 4 -17.55 3.61 -0.24
C ASN A 4 -16.61 3.50 -1.46
N ASN A 5 -15.60 4.38 -1.56
CA ASN A 5 -14.65 4.39 -2.67
C ASN A 5 -13.32 3.75 -2.23
N PRO A 6 -12.86 2.65 -2.86
CA PRO A 6 -11.60 1.99 -2.51
C PRO A 6 -10.38 2.90 -2.64
N PHE A 7 -10.44 3.93 -3.49
CA PHE A 7 -9.37 4.91 -3.66
C PHE A 7 -9.10 5.69 -2.38
N LEU A 8 -10.14 6.06 -1.61
CA LEU A 8 -9.97 6.81 -0.37
C LEU A 8 -9.22 5.98 0.68
N THR A 9 -9.52 4.68 0.76
CA THR A 9 -8.82 3.76 1.67
C THR A 9 -7.34 3.68 1.33
N VAL A 10 -6.99 3.53 0.05
CA VAL A 10 -5.59 3.46 -0.35
C VAL A 10 -4.87 4.79 -0.21
N PHE A 11 -5.53 5.91 -0.50
CA PHE A 11 -4.99 7.24 -0.24
C PHE A 11 -4.63 7.42 1.24
N LEU A 12 -5.52 6.98 2.13
CA LEU A 12 -5.27 7.02 3.57
C LEU A 12 -4.08 6.11 3.97
N LEU A 13 -4.00 4.90 3.41
CA LEU A 13 -2.87 4.00 3.64
C LEU A 13 -1.53 4.60 3.18
N PHE A 14 -1.52 5.33 2.07
CA PHE A 14 -0.34 6.05 1.61
C PHE A 14 0.08 7.15 2.58
N GLY A 15 -0.88 7.93 3.08
CA GLY A 15 -0.62 8.94 4.12
C GLY A 15 -0.02 8.33 5.39
N ILE A 16 -0.56 7.20 5.86
CA ILE A 16 -0.03 6.48 7.03
C ILE A 16 1.38 5.97 6.76
N GLN A 17 1.66 5.43 5.58
CA GLN A 17 2.99 4.94 5.22
C GLN A 17 4.04 6.06 5.23
N VAL A 18 3.71 7.24 4.68
CA VAL A 18 4.60 8.41 4.70
C VAL A 18 4.88 8.86 6.13
N LEU A 19 3.85 8.94 6.97
CA LEU A 19 4.00 9.31 8.39
C LEU A 19 4.86 8.29 9.13
N LEU A 20 4.69 6.99 8.88
CA LEU A 20 5.48 5.93 9.49
C LEU A 20 6.95 6.02 9.08
N ILE A 21 7.24 6.27 7.80
CA ILE A 21 8.61 6.49 7.32
C ILE A 21 9.25 7.67 8.04
N LYS A 22 8.53 8.80 8.16
CA LYS A 22 9.02 9.98 8.89
C LYS A 22 9.25 9.70 10.38
N TYR A 23 8.41 8.87 10.97
CA TYR A 23 8.56 8.48 12.36
C TYR A 23 9.77 7.55 12.58
N LEU A 24 9.99 6.59 11.68
CA LEU A 24 11.17 5.71 11.74
C LEU A 24 12.48 6.49 11.54
N ASP A 25 12.47 7.45 10.62
CA ASP A 25 13.56 8.40 10.39
C ASP A 25 13.86 9.23 11.65
N TYR A 26 12.81 9.69 12.36
CA TYR A 26 12.95 10.38 13.64
C TYR A 26 13.56 9.50 14.75
N LEU A 27 13.29 8.20 14.74
CA LEU A 27 13.85 7.23 15.69
C LEU A 27 15.27 6.77 15.33
N ASP A 28 15.85 7.29 14.25
CA ASP A 28 17.18 6.90 13.75
C ASP A 28 17.30 5.38 13.50
N LEU A 29 16.16 4.75 13.14
CA LEU A 29 16.11 3.34 12.77
C LEU A 29 16.55 3.20 11.31
N GLU A 30 17.84 2.94 11.12
CA GLU A 30 18.39 2.65 9.80
C GLU A 30 17.78 1.36 9.23
N MET A 31 16.84 1.50 8.30
CA MET A 31 16.45 0.41 7.42
C MET A 31 17.47 0.29 6.29
N GLY A 32 18.02 -0.92 6.10
CA GLY A 32 18.86 -1.21 4.94
C GLY A 32 18.13 -0.83 3.64
N GLN A 33 18.87 -0.25 2.69
CA GLN A 33 18.32 0.36 1.46
C GLN A 33 17.35 -0.54 0.69
N GLY A 34 17.65 -1.85 0.60
CA GLY A 34 16.76 -2.84 -0.03
C GLY A 34 15.47 -3.10 0.75
N LEU A 35 15.53 -3.11 2.09
CA LEU A 35 14.35 -3.25 2.96
C LEU A 35 13.46 -2.01 2.87
N TYR A 36 14.06 -0.82 2.83
CA TYR A 36 13.33 0.43 2.63
C TYR A 36 12.55 0.42 1.30
N LEU A 37 13.22 0.05 0.21
CA LEU A 37 12.61 0.02 -1.12
C LEU A 37 11.49 -1.03 -1.22
N ALA A 38 11.70 -2.22 -0.65
CA ALA A 38 10.67 -3.24 -0.54
C ALA A 38 9.48 -2.78 0.32
N PHE A 39 9.75 -2.12 1.45
CA PHE A 39 8.72 -1.59 2.33
C PHE A 39 7.87 -0.53 1.62
N VAL A 40 8.50 0.42 0.94
CA VAL A 40 7.80 1.46 0.16
C VAL A 40 6.91 0.83 -0.90
N CYS A 41 7.42 -0.14 -1.66
CA CYS A 41 6.68 -0.72 -2.78
C CYS A 41 5.55 -1.68 -2.33
N PHE A 42 5.79 -2.53 -1.32
CA PHE A 42 4.92 -3.67 -1.02
C PHE A 42 4.06 -3.53 0.23
N CYS A 43 4.28 -2.56 1.11
CA CYS A 43 3.49 -2.41 2.35
C CYS A 43 2.00 -2.16 2.05
N ILE A 44 1.67 -1.18 1.20
CA ILE A 44 0.27 -0.87 0.84
C ILE A 44 -0.42 -2.03 0.09
N PRO A 45 0.19 -2.66 -0.93
CA PRO A 45 -0.38 -3.84 -1.56
C PRO A 45 -0.67 -4.97 -0.56
N THR A 46 0.26 -5.23 0.36
CA THR A 46 0.10 -6.28 1.38
C THR A 46 -1.08 -5.97 2.32
N ILE A 47 -1.16 -4.74 2.83
CA ILE A 47 -2.27 -4.32 3.69
C ILE A 47 -3.60 -4.38 2.92
N SER A 48 -3.60 -4.02 1.64
CA SER A 48 -4.79 -4.07 0.79
C SER A 48 -5.29 -5.52 0.59
N ILE A 49 -4.39 -6.49 0.41
CA ILE A 49 -4.74 -7.91 0.35
C ILE A 49 -5.37 -8.38 1.67
N ILE A 50 -4.75 -8.02 2.80
CA ILE A 50 -5.25 -8.36 4.13
C ILE A 50 -6.65 -7.77 4.34
N LEU A 51 -6.84 -6.47 4.08
CA LEU A 51 -8.13 -5.80 4.19
C LEU A 51 -9.19 -6.44 3.28
N ASN A 52 -8.82 -6.85 2.06
CA ASN A 52 -9.74 -7.51 1.15
C ASN A 52 -10.23 -8.87 1.69
N TRP A 53 -9.38 -9.58 2.46
CA TRP A 53 -9.76 -10.81 3.14
C TRP A 53 -10.78 -10.56 4.26
N PHE A 54 -10.54 -9.55 5.09
CA PHE A 54 -11.41 -9.20 6.23
C PHE A 54 -12.70 -8.47 5.84
N THR A 55 -12.76 -7.89 4.64
CA THR A 55 -13.96 -7.19 4.18
C THR A 55 -15.07 -8.19 3.87
N GLY A 56 -16.22 -8.05 4.54
CA GLY A 56 -17.41 -8.87 4.31
C GLY A 56 -17.97 -8.74 2.88
N GLU A 57 -18.78 -9.71 2.47
CA GLU A 57 -19.46 -9.74 1.16
C GLU A 57 -20.28 -8.47 0.94
N SER A 58 -19.80 -7.59 0.05
CA SER A 58 -20.46 -6.33 -0.28
C SER A 58 -20.06 -5.84 -1.67
N ARG A 59 -20.85 -4.93 -2.25
CA ARG A 59 -20.49 -4.24 -3.50
C ARG A 59 -19.14 -3.51 -3.40
N TYR A 60 -18.77 -3.07 -2.19
CA TYR A 60 -17.48 -2.47 -1.90
C TYR A 60 -16.33 -3.49 -2.04
N LYS A 61 -16.48 -4.72 -1.50
CA LYS A 61 -15.47 -5.79 -1.61
C LYS A 61 -15.10 -6.07 -3.07
N LYS A 62 -16.09 -6.14 -3.97
CA LYS A 62 -15.82 -6.39 -5.40
C LYS A 62 -14.96 -5.28 -6.01
N SER A 63 -15.29 -4.01 -5.75
CA SER A 63 -14.52 -2.87 -6.24
C SER A 63 -13.11 -2.82 -5.65
N PHE A 64 -13.01 -3.03 -4.33
CA PHE A 64 -11.75 -3.05 -3.59
C PHE A 64 -10.83 -4.20 -4.03
N ARG A 65 -11.38 -5.37 -4.37
CA ARG A 65 -10.61 -6.50 -4.91
C ARG A 65 -9.93 -6.18 -6.24
N TYR A 66 -10.64 -5.59 -7.20
CA TYR A 66 -10.03 -5.18 -8.47
C TYR A 66 -8.96 -4.12 -8.26
N PHE A 67 -9.22 -3.16 -7.38
CA PHE A 67 -8.25 -2.14 -7.03
C PHE A 67 -7.00 -2.73 -6.36
N THR A 68 -7.17 -3.72 -5.49
CA THR A 68 -6.07 -4.45 -4.85
C THR A 68 -5.18 -5.14 -5.89
N PHE A 69 -5.78 -5.81 -6.88
CA PHE A 69 -5.01 -6.41 -7.98
C PHE A 69 -4.22 -5.37 -8.77
N PHE A 70 -4.84 -4.23 -9.09
CA PHE A 70 -4.15 -3.13 -9.75
C PHE A 70 -2.95 -2.63 -8.93
N MET A 71 -3.11 -2.45 -7.62
CA MET A 71 -2.04 -2.02 -6.72
C MET A 71 -0.87 -3.01 -6.65
N VAL A 72 -1.15 -4.32 -6.64
CA VAL A 72 -0.12 -5.36 -6.67
C VAL A 72 0.70 -5.26 -7.96
N ILE A 73 0.05 -5.14 -9.11
CA ILE A 73 0.74 -4.98 -10.40
C ILE A 73 1.57 -3.69 -10.41
N ALA A 74 0.99 -2.57 -9.98
CA ALA A 74 1.68 -1.29 -9.91
C ALA A 74 2.91 -1.36 -8.99
N SER A 75 2.82 -2.04 -7.84
CA SER A 75 3.96 -2.21 -6.93
C SER A 75 5.10 -3.05 -7.52
N LEU A 76 4.77 -4.09 -8.30
CA LEU A 76 5.79 -4.90 -8.97
C LEU A 76 6.52 -4.07 -10.03
N LEU A 77 5.78 -3.29 -10.83
CA LEU A 77 6.36 -2.40 -11.82
C LEU A 77 7.23 -1.31 -11.17
N ALA A 78 6.74 -0.69 -10.09
CA ALA A 78 7.47 0.33 -9.35
C ALA A 78 8.76 -0.24 -8.72
N PHE A 79 8.67 -1.43 -8.11
CA PHE A 79 9.82 -2.10 -7.52
C PHE A 79 10.90 -2.39 -8.56
N VAL A 80 10.50 -2.95 -9.72
CA VAL A 80 11.42 -3.21 -10.83
C VAL A 80 12.05 -1.91 -11.31
N ALA A 81 11.25 -0.88 -11.60
CA ALA A 81 11.74 0.40 -12.11
C ALA A 81 12.73 1.09 -11.14
N LEU A 82 12.42 1.08 -9.84
CA LEU A 82 13.26 1.69 -8.80
C LEU A 82 14.49 0.86 -8.46
N SER A 83 14.48 -0.46 -8.72
CA SER A 83 15.65 -1.32 -8.47
C SER A 83 16.78 -1.09 -9.48
N TYR A 84 16.48 -0.49 -10.63
CA TYR A 84 17.46 -0.18 -11.68
C TYR A 84 17.89 1.30 -11.69
N LEU A 85 17.43 2.08 -10.71
CA LEU A 85 17.67 3.52 -10.59
C LEU A 85 18.61 3.80 -9.41
#